data_AF-A0A966D824-F1
#
_entry.id   AF-A0A966D824-F1
#
_cell.length_a   1.000
_cell.length_b   1.000
_cell.length_c   1.000
_cell.angle_alpha   90.00
_cell.angle_beta   90.00
_cell.angle_gamma   90.00
#
_symmetry.space_group_name_H-M   'P 1'
#
loop_
_entity.id
_entity.type
_entity.pdbx_description
1 polymer ?
#
loop_
_entity_poly.entity_id
_entity_poly.type
_entity_poly.pdbx_seq_one_letter_code
_entity_poly.pdbx_strand_id
1 'polypeptide(L)'
;MDENIKLSLYLEEDSVDIKKVKNLEGDEEDYFDFFDLLESSILELYLENDSLKDSDIIDSLSLIKENFDKDISFFENSFDQGLIILLCDELQNISLSFHELTLILDYILSSIEEKNWMDDDRAYLKWLKYISESMEEDELVEYEENIRLLGKKYNLSEEEIDDFLELDLEEDDLIEENLKNIQNELSLMNEDEQYEFVFNNFMENPELFQVYISSLLEKKEFEKAIKLHEECLKVAVDFPPIELSLATIYDELGQKELVVYHCEKAEKGMENLPLEIKNTEEMISFKNVILELKKSNL
;
A
#
# COMPACT_ATOMS: atom_id res chain seq x y z
N MET A 1 36.18 13.09 -13.47
CA MET A 1 35.00 12.42 -14.04
C MET A 1 35.39 11.94 -15.42
N ASP A 2 35.04 10.70 -15.80
CA ASP A 2 35.31 10.20 -17.16
C ASP A 2 34.35 10.92 -18.12
N GLU A 3 34.90 11.70 -19.05
CA GLU A 3 34.10 12.53 -19.97
C GLU A 3 33.37 11.68 -21.03
N ASN A 4 33.60 10.36 -21.08
CA ASN A 4 33.01 9.44 -22.06
C ASN A 4 31.86 8.57 -21.51
N ILE A 5 31.29 8.94 -20.35
CA ILE A 5 30.10 8.26 -19.81
C ILE A 5 28.91 8.58 -20.71
N LYS A 6 28.14 7.55 -21.12
CA LYS A 6 26.88 7.71 -21.87
C LYS A 6 25.93 6.55 -21.56
N LEU A 7 24.65 6.87 -21.41
CA LEU A 7 23.60 5.90 -21.06
C LEU A 7 23.51 4.76 -22.06
N SER A 8 23.62 5.07 -23.36
CA SER A 8 23.57 4.07 -24.44
C SER A 8 24.57 2.90 -24.34
N LEU A 9 25.64 3.01 -23.53
CA LEU A 9 26.56 1.89 -23.31
C LEU A 9 26.00 0.80 -22.40
N TYR A 10 25.02 1.14 -21.57
CA TYR A 10 24.46 0.26 -20.56
C TYR A 10 23.06 -0.24 -20.92
N LEU A 11 22.51 0.21 -22.05
CA LEU A 11 21.19 -0.18 -22.53
C LEU A 11 21.29 -1.35 -23.53
N GLU A 12 20.32 -2.25 -23.45
CA GLU A 12 20.19 -3.38 -24.36
C GLU A 12 19.50 -3.00 -25.67
N GLU A 13 19.72 -3.82 -26.71
CA GLU A 13 18.96 -3.70 -27.94
C GLU A 13 17.50 -4.12 -27.72
N ASP A 14 16.58 -3.27 -28.18
CA ASP A 14 15.15 -3.56 -28.10
C ASP A 14 14.75 -4.86 -28.81
N SER A 15 14.02 -5.71 -28.10
CA SER A 15 13.36 -6.87 -28.68
C SER A 15 12.18 -6.49 -29.60
N VAL A 16 11.71 -7.44 -30.42
CA VAL A 16 10.52 -7.21 -31.27
C VAL A 16 9.25 -7.07 -30.44
N ASP A 17 9.20 -7.71 -29.27
CA ASP A 17 8.03 -7.70 -28.40
C ASP A 17 7.99 -6.42 -27.57
N ILE A 18 9.13 -5.96 -27.05
CA ILE A 18 9.17 -4.74 -26.23
C ILE A 18 8.76 -3.50 -27.02
N LYS A 19 9.13 -3.42 -28.31
CA LYS A 19 8.68 -2.35 -29.23
C LYS A 19 7.17 -2.28 -29.45
N LYS A 20 6.41 -3.30 -29.05
CA LYS A 20 4.94 -3.30 -29.15
C LYS A 20 4.29 -2.66 -27.93
N VAL A 21 4.99 -2.61 -26.79
CA VAL A 21 4.54 -1.93 -25.57
C VAL A 21 4.50 -0.42 -25.85
N LYS A 22 3.43 0.25 -25.42
CA LYS A 22 3.19 1.67 -25.74
C LYS A 22 3.23 2.58 -24.52
N ASN A 23 2.89 2.04 -23.37
CA ASN A 23 2.90 2.66 -22.04
C ASN A 23 3.10 1.53 -21.02
N LEU A 24 3.34 1.91 -19.77
CA LEU A 24 3.54 0.99 -18.65
C LEU A 24 2.29 0.84 -17.78
N GLU A 25 1.15 1.36 -18.23
CA GLU A 25 -0.11 1.33 -17.49
C GLU A 25 -0.58 -0.12 -17.30
N GLY A 26 -0.68 -0.57 -16.05
CA GLY A 26 -1.01 -1.93 -15.65
C GLY A 26 0.16 -2.92 -15.64
N ASP A 27 1.37 -2.47 -15.98
CA ASP A 27 2.62 -3.24 -15.95
C ASP A 27 3.65 -2.57 -15.00
N GLU A 28 3.21 -1.68 -14.09
CA GLU A 28 4.10 -0.85 -13.27
C GLU A 28 5.00 -1.68 -12.33
N GLU A 29 4.48 -2.80 -11.81
CA GLU A 29 5.20 -3.72 -10.92
C GLU A 29 6.46 -4.29 -11.58
N ASP A 30 6.43 -4.55 -12.89
CA ASP A 30 7.57 -5.08 -13.65
C ASP A 30 8.73 -4.06 -13.77
N TYR A 31 8.46 -2.78 -13.54
CA TYR A 31 9.42 -1.68 -13.64
C TYR A 31 9.63 -0.94 -12.31
N PHE A 32 9.09 -1.48 -11.21
CA PHE A 32 9.14 -0.85 -9.88
C PHE A 32 10.58 -0.46 -9.48
N ASP A 33 11.53 -1.39 -9.61
CA ASP A 33 12.95 -1.14 -9.29
C ASP A 33 13.53 0.06 -10.07
N PHE A 34 13.06 0.31 -11.29
CA PHE A 34 13.49 1.44 -12.11
C PHE A 34 12.79 2.75 -11.77
N PHE A 35 11.51 2.69 -11.39
CA PHE A 35 10.81 3.86 -10.88
C PHE A 35 11.48 4.35 -9.59
N ASP A 36 11.65 3.45 -8.61
CA ASP A 36 12.33 3.76 -7.36
C ASP A 36 13.73 4.33 -7.59
N LEU A 37 14.51 3.72 -8.48
CA LEU A 37 15.83 4.21 -8.87
C LEU A 37 15.80 5.67 -9.38
N LEU A 38 14.94 5.94 -10.36
CA LEU A 38 14.89 7.24 -11.03
C LEU A 38 14.35 8.31 -10.07
N GLU A 39 13.31 7.98 -9.31
CA GLU A 39 12.69 8.85 -8.32
C GLU A 39 13.64 9.17 -7.17
N SER A 40 14.31 8.16 -6.61
CA SER A 40 15.35 8.34 -5.59
C SER A 40 16.52 9.18 -6.10
N SER A 41 16.93 9.00 -7.36
CA SER A 41 17.99 9.81 -7.97
C SER A 41 17.59 11.29 -8.13
N ILE A 42 16.34 11.55 -8.54
CA ILE A 42 15.79 12.90 -8.64
C ILE A 42 15.73 13.54 -7.24
N LEU A 43 15.25 12.78 -6.25
CA LEU A 43 15.16 13.23 -4.86
C LEU A 43 16.53 13.57 -4.28
N GLU A 44 17.54 12.72 -4.45
CA GLU A 44 18.90 12.98 -3.96
C GLU A 44 19.42 14.32 -4.48
N LEU A 45 19.30 14.55 -5.79
CA LEU A 45 19.71 15.80 -6.44
C LEU A 45 18.88 17.00 -5.98
N TYR A 46 17.59 16.82 -5.68
CA TYR A 46 16.73 17.85 -5.12
C TYR A 46 17.12 18.21 -3.68
N LEU A 47 17.46 17.23 -2.85
CA LEU A 47 17.90 17.46 -1.46
C LEU A 47 19.24 18.21 -1.42
N GLU A 48 20.11 18.01 -2.42
CA GLU A 48 21.34 18.80 -2.58
C GLU A 48 21.09 20.23 -3.12
N ASN A 49 19.94 20.48 -3.74
CA ASN A 49 19.58 21.76 -4.35
C ASN A 49 18.08 22.08 -4.22
N ASP A 50 17.71 22.72 -3.12
CA ASP A 50 16.34 23.14 -2.79
C ASP A 50 15.70 24.16 -3.77
N SER A 51 16.45 24.64 -4.76
CA SER A 51 15.96 25.58 -5.78
C SER A 51 15.39 24.92 -7.03
N LEU A 52 15.59 23.60 -7.17
CA LEU A 52 15.09 22.81 -8.28
C LEU A 52 13.56 22.84 -8.35
N LYS A 53 13.03 22.83 -9.57
CA LYS A 53 11.59 22.84 -9.86
C LYS A 53 11.19 21.65 -10.71
N ASP A 54 9.90 21.33 -10.69
CA ASP A 54 9.33 20.28 -11.54
C ASP A 54 9.59 20.57 -13.03
N SER A 55 9.62 21.84 -13.44
CA SER A 55 9.99 22.24 -14.81
C SER A 55 11.43 21.89 -15.17
N ASP A 56 12.36 21.99 -14.22
CA ASP A 56 13.75 21.62 -14.45
C ASP A 56 13.88 20.10 -14.64
N ILE A 57 13.09 19.30 -13.89
CA ILE A 57 13.00 17.85 -14.06
C ILE A 57 12.47 17.51 -15.45
N ILE A 58 11.36 18.12 -15.87
CA ILE A 58 10.76 17.91 -17.19
C ILE A 58 11.76 18.19 -18.30
N ASP A 59 12.46 19.33 -18.25
CA ASP A 59 13.46 19.72 -19.24
C ASP A 59 14.61 18.71 -19.28
N SER A 60 15.07 18.26 -18.11
CA SER A 60 16.20 17.33 -17.97
C SER A 60 15.86 15.93 -18.47
N LEU A 61 14.71 15.36 -18.06
CA LEU A 61 14.26 14.04 -18.52
C LEU A 61 14.01 14.04 -20.03
N SER A 62 13.41 15.11 -20.57
CA SER A 62 13.21 15.28 -22.01
C SER A 62 14.53 15.35 -22.76
N LEU A 63 15.50 16.11 -22.25
CA LEU A 63 16.83 16.24 -22.86
C LEU A 63 17.57 14.89 -22.87
N ILE A 64 17.54 14.16 -21.76
CA ILE A 64 18.15 12.82 -21.63
C ILE A 64 17.48 11.84 -22.60
N LYS A 65 16.14 11.81 -22.63
CA LYS A 65 15.36 10.96 -23.54
C LYS A 65 15.74 11.17 -25.01
N GLU A 66 16.01 12.40 -25.41
CA GLU A 66 16.41 12.73 -26.79
C GLU A 66 17.90 12.49 -27.09
N ASN A 67 18.75 12.39 -26.06
CA ASN A 67 20.21 12.45 -26.21
C ASN A 67 20.98 11.39 -25.39
N PHE A 68 20.36 10.26 -25.04
CA PHE A 68 20.99 9.16 -24.28
C PHE A 68 22.26 8.57 -24.95
N ASP A 69 22.45 8.84 -26.25
CA ASP A 69 23.61 8.45 -27.04
C ASP A 69 24.82 9.40 -26.90
N LYS A 70 24.61 10.58 -26.31
CA LYS A 70 25.63 11.60 -26.13
C LYS A 70 26.48 11.33 -24.89
N ASP A 71 27.72 11.76 -24.95
CA ASP A 71 28.62 11.75 -23.80
C ASP A 71 28.13 12.77 -22.75
N ILE A 72 28.41 12.51 -21.48
CA ILE A 72 28.01 13.34 -20.34
C ILE A 72 28.42 14.81 -20.50
N SER A 73 29.52 15.08 -21.20
CA SER A 73 30.00 16.44 -21.50
C SER A 73 29.07 17.26 -22.42
N PHE A 74 28.11 16.62 -23.09
CA PHE A 74 27.05 17.29 -23.86
C PHE A 74 26.07 18.04 -22.96
N PHE A 75 25.84 17.54 -21.75
CA PHE A 75 24.87 18.08 -20.81
C PHE A 75 25.54 19.19 -20.01
N GLU A 76 25.04 20.42 -20.13
CA GLU A 76 25.73 21.60 -19.59
C GLU A 76 25.43 21.83 -18.10
N ASN A 77 24.26 21.41 -17.63
CA ASN A 77 23.82 21.62 -16.26
C ASN A 77 24.27 20.46 -15.35
N SER A 78 24.48 20.74 -14.07
CA SER A 78 24.97 19.73 -13.11
C SER A 78 23.91 18.69 -12.74
N PHE A 79 22.63 19.03 -12.86
CA PHE A 79 21.53 18.12 -12.56
C PHE A 79 21.46 16.98 -13.59
N ASP A 80 21.44 17.31 -14.89
CA ASP A 80 21.50 16.36 -16.01
C ASP A 80 22.68 15.41 -15.85
N GLN A 81 23.87 15.98 -15.58
CA GLN A 81 25.09 15.20 -15.40
C GLN A 81 24.96 14.25 -14.21
N GLY A 82 24.46 14.75 -13.07
CA GLY A 82 24.21 13.96 -11.87
C GLY A 82 23.27 12.78 -12.15
N LEU A 83 22.14 13.07 -12.78
CA LEU A 83 21.12 12.07 -13.11
C LEU A 83 21.67 11.00 -14.05
N ILE A 84 22.42 11.39 -15.09
CA ILE A 84 23.06 10.46 -16.01
C ILE A 84 24.06 9.55 -15.29
N ILE A 85 24.82 10.07 -14.33
CA ILE A 85 25.79 9.28 -13.57
C ILE A 85 25.07 8.23 -12.73
N LEU A 86 24.08 8.64 -11.94
CA LEU A 86 23.31 7.74 -11.09
C LEU A 86 22.64 6.64 -11.91
N LEU A 87 22.01 7.01 -13.03
CA LEU A 87 21.42 6.05 -13.96
C LEU A 87 22.46 5.10 -14.59
N CYS A 88 23.63 5.61 -15.00
CA CYS A 88 24.68 4.76 -15.56
C CYS A 88 25.27 3.79 -14.53
N ASP A 89 25.37 4.19 -13.26
CA ASP A 89 25.87 3.34 -12.20
C ASP A 89 24.91 2.17 -11.94
N GLU A 90 23.61 2.43 -12.00
CA GLU A 90 22.59 1.43 -11.68
C GLU A 90 22.24 0.51 -12.87
N LEU A 91 22.28 1.04 -14.10
CA LEU A 91 22.20 0.24 -15.33
C LEU A 91 23.38 -0.75 -15.51
N GLN A 92 24.41 -0.70 -14.66
CA GLN A 92 25.42 -1.77 -14.61
C GLN A 92 24.88 -3.07 -13.99
N ASN A 93 23.86 -2.97 -13.14
CA ASN A 93 23.28 -4.08 -12.38
C ASN A 93 21.93 -4.52 -12.93
N ILE A 94 21.22 -3.63 -13.63
CA ILE A 94 19.87 -3.87 -14.14
C ILE A 94 19.85 -3.82 -15.67
N SER A 95 19.20 -4.82 -16.28
CA SER A 95 19.05 -4.91 -17.74
C SER A 95 17.83 -4.11 -18.18
N LEU A 96 18.03 -3.19 -19.11
CA LEU A 96 16.97 -2.34 -19.66
C LEU A 96 17.26 -2.00 -21.12
N SER A 97 16.23 -2.07 -21.97
CA SER A 97 16.31 -1.67 -23.37
C SER A 97 16.09 -0.15 -23.54
N PHE A 98 16.46 0.38 -24.72
CA PHE A 98 16.21 1.78 -25.06
C PHE A 98 14.72 2.16 -25.01
N HIS A 99 13.88 1.29 -25.55
CA HIS A 99 12.43 1.47 -25.56
C HIS A 99 11.85 1.48 -24.14
N GLU A 100 12.31 0.59 -23.27
CA GLU A 100 11.85 0.55 -21.87
C GLU A 100 12.25 1.81 -21.10
N LEU A 101 13.50 2.26 -21.23
CA LEU A 101 13.93 3.53 -20.64
C LEU A 101 13.05 4.69 -21.12
N THR A 102 12.72 4.71 -22.42
CA THR A 102 11.84 5.74 -22.99
C THR A 102 10.46 5.72 -22.34
N LEU A 103 9.89 4.53 -22.12
CA LEU A 103 8.59 4.36 -21.48
C LEU A 103 8.62 4.77 -20.00
N ILE A 104 9.67 4.43 -19.26
CA ILE A 104 9.87 4.83 -17.86
C ILE A 104 9.96 6.36 -17.75
N LEU A 105 10.76 7.01 -18.59
CA LEU A 105 10.87 8.47 -18.61
C LEU A 105 9.52 9.12 -18.94
N ASP A 106 8.75 8.55 -19.86
CA ASP A 106 7.40 9.03 -20.19
C ASP A 106 6.41 8.87 -19.04
N TYR A 107 6.54 7.79 -18.26
CA TYR A 107 5.73 7.55 -17.08
C TYR A 107 6.01 8.61 -16.00
N ILE A 108 7.27 8.86 -15.67
CA ILE A 108 7.65 9.89 -14.69
C ILE A 108 7.20 11.29 -15.15
N LEU A 109 7.39 11.62 -16.44
CA LEU A 109 6.88 12.87 -16.99
C LEU A 109 5.36 13.01 -16.81
N SER A 110 4.62 11.92 -17.00
CA SER A 110 3.17 11.89 -16.78
C SER A 110 2.81 12.07 -15.30
N SER A 111 3.54 11.42 -14.38
CA SER A 111 3.39 11.58 -12.93
C SER A 111 3.62 13.02 -12.46
N ILE A 112 4.55 13.75 -13.09
CA ILE A 112 4.75 15.18 -12.84
C ILE A 112 3.53 15.97 -13.34
N GLU A 113 3.04 15.68 -14.54
CA GLU A 113 1.90 16.38 -15.13
C GLU A 113 0.61 16.21 -14.33
N GLU A 114 0.38 15.01 -13.77
CA GLU A 114 -0.77 14.68 -12.94
C GLU A 114 -0.85 15.51 -11.67
N LYS A 115 0.28 16.06 -11.19
CA LYS A 115 0.36 16.86 -9.95
C LYS A 115 0.16 18.36 -10.17
N ASN A 116 -0.04 18.79 -11.42
CA ASN A 116 -0.23 20.21 -11.77
C ASN A 116 -1.43 20.90 -11.07
N TRP A 117 -2.41 20.14 -10.56
CA TRP A 117 -3.57 20.71 -9.84
C TRP A 117 -3.18 21.41 -8.53
N MET A 118 -2.01 21.09 -7.98
CA MET A 118 -1.50 21.66 -6.73
C MET A 118 -1.10 23.14 -6.86
N ASP A 119 -0.97 23.67 -8.08
CA ASP A 119 -0.56 25.07 -8.35
C ASP A 119 0.75 25.45 -7.63
N ASP A 120 1.66 24.47 -7.54
CA ASP A 120 2.99 24.55 -6.93
C ASP A 120 4.03 24.17 -7.99
N ASP A 121 5.13 24.92 -8.06
CA ASP A 121 6.21 24.65 -9.03
C ASP A 121 7.15 23.51 -8.62
N ARG A 122 6.88 22.90 -7.46
CA ARG A 122 7.59 21.76 -6.86
C ARG A 122 6.63 20.69 -6.34
N ALA A 123 5.46 20.56 -6.94
CA ALA A 123 4.44 19.61 -6.52
C ALA A 123 4.99 18.16 -6.51
N TYR A 124 5.63 17.76 -7.61
CA TYR A 124 6.23 16.43 -7.75
C TYR A 124 7.42 16.25 -6.82
N LEU A 125 8.34 17.23 -6.75
CA LEU A 125 9.51 17.15 -5.87
C LEU A 125 9.15 17.06 -4.38
N LYS A 126 8.10 17.77 -3.94
CA LYS A 126 7.60 17.65 -2.56
C LYS A 126 6.91 16.32 -2.34
N TRP A 127 6.16 15.82 -3.30
CA TRP A 127 5.57 14.48 -3.22
C TRP A 127 6.64 13.40 -3.10
N LEU A 128 7.71 13.45 -3.91
CA LEU A 128 8.85 12.53 -3.79
C LEU A 128 9.46 12.55 -2.39
N LYS A 129 9.64 13.74 -1.82
CA LYS A 129 10.17 13.90 -0.46
C LYS A 129 9.21 13.36 0.62
N TYR A 130 7.91 13.39 0.36
CA TYR A 130 6.87 12.87 1.24
C TYR A 130 6.88 11.35 1.25
N ILE A 131 6.74 10.70 0.08
CA ILE A 131 6.71 9.23 -0.04
C ILE A 131 8.03 8.58 0.36
N SER A 132 9.15 9.31 0.29
CA SER A 132 10.46 8.83 0.74
C SER A 132 10.73 9.06 2.23
N GLU A 133 9.71 9.47 3.00
CA GLU A 133 9.79 9.79 4.43
C GLU A 133 10.93 10.78 4.78
N SER A 134 11.24 11.68 3.85
CA SER A 134 12.39 12.59 3.96
C SER A 134 12.01 14.00 4.45
N MET A 135 10.75 14.20 4.84
CA MET A 135 10.26 15.42 5.48
C MET A 135 10.52 15.42 6.99
N GLU A 136 10.74 16.61 7.54
CA GLU A 136 10.73 16.81 8.99
C GLU A 136 9.27 16.81 9.51
N GLU A 137 9.05 16.50 10.79
CA GLU A 137 7.70 16.35 11.38
C GLU A 137 6.79 17.58 11.14
N ASP A 138 7.31 18.79 11.34
CA ASP A 138 6.55 20.03 11.09
C ASP A 138 6.23 20.23 9.59
N GLU A 139 7.13 19.80 8.70
CA GLU A 139 6.95 19.90 7.25
C GLU A 139 5.94 18.88 6.73
N LEU A 140 5.94 17.66 7.29
CA LEU A 140 4.99 16.60 7.00
C LEU A 140 3.55 17.06 7.29
N VAL A 141 3.32 17.57 8.51
CA VAL A 141 2.00 18.07 8.91
C VAL A 141 1.55 19.22 8.01
N GLU A 142 2.44 20.16 7.68
CA GLU A 142 2.13 21.25 6.76
C GLU A 142 1.78 20.73 5.36
N TYR A 143 2.51 19.74 4.86
CA TYR A 143 2.25 19.13 3.55
C TYR A 143 0.88 18.48 3.49
N GLU A 144 0.56 17.58 4.43
CA GLU A 144 -0.73 16.88 4.48
C GLU A 144 -1.92 17.82 4.64
N GLU A 145 -1.82 18.82 5.53
CA GLU A 145 -2.86 19.83 5.69
C GLU A 145 -3.11 20.60 4.38
N ASN A 146 -2.04 20.95 3.67
CA ASN A 146 -2.13 21.63 2.38
C ASN A 146 -2.77 20.75 1.30
N ILE A 147 -2.39 19.47 1.19
CA ILE A 147 -3.02 18.52 0.26
C ILE A 147 -4.52 18.38 0.56
N ARG A 148 -4.91 18.18 1.82
CA ARG A 148 -6.32 18.07 2.20
C ARG A 148 -7.11 19.34 1.90
N LEU A 149 -6.51 20.52 2.09
CA LEU A 149 -7.12 21.81 1.71
C LEU A 149 -7.30 21.95 0.20
N LEU A 150 -6.29 21.55 -0.58
CA LEU A 150 -6.35 21.60 -2.04
C LEU A 150 -7.35 20.57 -2.60
N GLY A 151 -7.36 19.34 -2.09
CA GLY A 151 -8.33 18.32 -2.48
C GLY A 151 -9.78 18.81 -2.27
N LYS A 152 -10.06 19.42 -1.11
CA LYS A 152 -11.35 20.07 -0.84
C LYS A 152 -11.67 21.22 -1.80
N LYS A 153 -10.67 22.03 -2.17
CA LYS A 153 -10.82 23.12 -3.14
C LYS A 153 -11.19 22.60 -4.54
N TYR A 154 -10.66 21.44 -4.93
CA TYR A 154 -10.90 20.83 -6.24
C TYR A 154 -12.01 19.77 -6.27
N ASN A 155 -12.65 19.51 -5.13
CA ASN A 155 -13.69 18.49 -4.93
C ASN A 155 -13.22 17.05 -5.17
N LEU A 156 -11.98 16.75 -4.75
CA LEU A 156 -11.55 15.36 -4.56
C LEU A 156 -12.29 14.76 -3.35
N SER A 157 -12.61 13.48 -3.44
CA SER A 157 -13.08 12.68 -2.29
C SER A 157 -11.96 12.49 -1.27
N GLU A 158 -12.29 12.10 -0.04
CA GLU A 158 -11.25 11.80 0.96
C GLU A 158 -10.43 10.56 0.53
N GLU A 159 -11.06 9.55 -0.11
CA GLU A 159 -10.38 8.39 -0.72
C GLU A 159 -9.33 8.83 -1.76
N GLU A 160 -9.69 9.68 -2.72
CA GLU A 160 -8.72 10.23 -3.70
C GLU A 160 -7.60 11.05 -3.06
N ILE A 161 -7.81 11.63 -1.88
CA ILE A 161 -6.79 12.38 -1.14
C ILE A 161 -5.88 11.42 -0.37
N ASP A 162 -6.45 10.38 0.23
CA ASP A 162 -5.73 9.37 1.00
C ASP A 162 -4.88 8.49 0.06
N ASP A 163 -5.40 8.12 -1.13
CA ASP A 163 -4.65 7.49 -2.23
C ASP A 163 -3.41 8.32 -2.61
N PHE A 164 -3.58 9.64 -2.76
CA PHE A 164 -2.49 10.54 -3.13
C PHE A 164 -1.42 10.65 -2.05
N LEU A 165 -1.84 10.61 -0.78
CA LEU A 165 -0.97 10.59 0.38
C LEU A 165 -0.45 9.18 0.67
N GLU A 166 -0.72 8.20 -0.20
CA GLU A 166 -0.30 6.80 -0.05
C GLU A 166 -0.66 6.21 1.33
N LEU A 167 -1.71 6.75 1.98
CA LEU A 167 -2.14 6.34 3.32
C LEU A 167 -2.76 4.94 3.32
N ASP A 168 -3.22 4.49 2.15
CA ASP A 168 -3.74 3.13 1.95
C ASP A 168 -2.63 2.07 1.97
N LEU A 169 -1.36 2.43 1.70
CA LEU A 169 -0.22 1.53 1.88
C LEU A 169 0.22 1.43 3.36
N GLU A 170 -0.03 2.49 4.16
CA GLU A 170 0.24 2.47 5.59
C GLU A 170 -0.80 1.67 6.40
N GLU A 171 -2.03 1.47 5.92
CA GLU A 171 -3.02 0.68 6.68
C GLU A 171 -2.50 -0.75 6.91
N ASP A 172 -1.92 -1.41 5.89
CA ASP A 172 -1.40 -2.77 6.04
C ASP A 172 -0.19 -2.85 6.99
N ASP A 173 0.73 -1.88 6.93
CA ASP A 173 1.92 -1.84 7.79
C ASP A 173 1.58 -1.45 9.24
N LEU A 174 0.67 -0.49 9.45
CA LEU A 174 0.16 -0.11 10.76
C LEU A 174 -0.69 -1.25 11.37
N ILE A 175 -1.47 -1.97 10.55
CA ILE A 175 -2.17 -3.18 10.98
C ILE A 175 -1.13 -4.23 11.38
N GLU A 176 -0.10 -4.49 10.58
CA GLU A 176 0.92 -5.49 10.91
C GLU A 176 1.69 -5.12 12.20
N GLU A 177 2.09 -3.86 12.38
CA GLU A 177 2.75 -3.39 13.59
C GLU A 177 1.84 -3.48 14.82
N ASN A 178 0.57 -3.08 14.70
CA ASN A 178 -0.41 -3.21 15.78
C ASN A 178 -0.66 -4.68 16.14
N LEU A 179 -0.83 -5.57 15.16
CA LEU A 179 -0.98 -7.01 15.38
C LEU A 179 0.25 -7.59 16.08
N LYS A 180 1.45 -7.17 15.68
CA LYS A 180 2.72 -7.57 16.31
C LYS A 180 2.84 -7.08 17.75
N ASN A 181 2.41 -5.85 18.02
CA ASN A 181 2.37 -5.29 19.38
C ASN A 181 1.40 -6.07 20.28
N ILE A 182 0.20 -6.39 19.78
CA ILE A 182 -0.78 -7.24 20.46
C ILE A 182 -0.20 -8.64 20.74
N GLN A 183 0.44 -9.26 19.73
CA GLN A 183 1.08 -10.57 19.91
C GLN A 183 2.20 -10.52 20.95
N ASN A 184 3.01 -9.47 20.95
CA ASN A 184 4.07 -9.26 21.93
C ASN A 184 3.49 -9.13 23.34
N GLU A 185 2.43 -8.34 23.53
CA GLU A 185 1.76 -8.17 24.81
C GLU A 185 1.20 -9.51 25.33
N LEU A 186 0.50 -10.26 24.48
CA LEU A 186 -0.02 -11.60 24.83
C LEU A 186 1.11 -12.57 25.20
N SER A 187 2.25 -12.52 24.50
CA SER A 187 3.40 -13.42 24.74
C SER A 187 4.03 -13.27 26.12
N LEU A 188 3.83 -12.11 26.78
CA LEU A 188 4.31 -11.84 28.14
C LEU A 188 3.41 -12.43 29.22
N MET A 189 2.21 -12.86 28.86
CA MET A 189 1.20 -13.42 29.76
C MET A 189 1.19 -14.95 29.67
N ASN A 190 0.79 -15.62 30.75
CA ASN A 190 0.50 -17.07 30.69
C ASN A 190 -0.87 -17.34 30.02
N GLU A 191 -1.15 -18.60 29.66
CA GLU A 191 -2.37 -18.95 28.90
C GLU A 191 -3.68 -18.52 29.59
N ASP A 192 -3.78 -18.65 30.92
CA ASP A 192 -4.98 -18.27 31.67
C ASP A 192 -5.13 -16.74 31.70
N GLU A 193 -4.02 -16.01 31.85
CA GLU A 193 -3.98 -14.54 31.80
C GLU A 193 -4.36 -14.01 30.42
N GLN A 194 -3.86 -14.61 29.34
CA GLN A 194 -4.21 -14.24 27.97
C GLN A 194 -5.72 -14.38 27.74
N TYR A 195 -6.30 -15.50 28.17
CA TYR A 195 -7.74 -15.76 28.02
C TYR A 195 -8.58 -14.69 28.72
N GLU A 196 -8.27 -14.41 29.99
CA GLU A 196 -9.00 -13.39 30.76
C GLU A 196 -8.80 -11.99 30.18
N PHE A 197 -7.59 -11.66 29.72
CA PHE A 197 -7.29 -10.37 29.13
C PHE A 197 -8.11 -10.14 27.84
N VAL A 198 -8.11 -11.12 26.92
CA VAL A 198 -8.88 -11.04 25.67
C VAL A 198 -10.37 -10.94 25.96
N PHE A 199 -10.90 -11.79 26.85
CA PHE A 199 -12.32 -11.78 27.21
C PHE A 199 -12.78 -10.44 27.80
N ASN A 200 -11.92 -9.74 28.54
CA ASN A 200 -12.29 -8.47 29.16
C ASN A 200 -12.19 -7.27 28.19
N ASN A 201 -11.44 -7.40 27.08
CA ASN A 201 -11.14 -6.28 26.18
C ASN A 201 -11.67 -6.45 24.75
N PHE A 202 -12.24 -7.60 24.37
CA PHE A 202 -12.63 -7.89 22.97
C PHE A 202 -13.61 -6.88 22.33
N MET A 203 -14.42 -6.17 23.12
CA MET A 203 -15.34 -5.16 22.57
C MET A 203 -14.65 -3.83 22.29
N GLU A 204 -13.61 -3.50 23.05
CA GLU A 204 -12.82 -2.27 22.88
C GLU A 204 -11.64 -2.48 21.93
N ASN A 205 -11.22 -3.74 21.75
CA ASN A 205 -10.14 -4.15 20.87
C ASN A 205 -10.51 -5.49 20.17
N PRO A 206 -11.29 -5.45 19.08
CA PRO A 206 -11.65 -6.65 18.31
C PRO A 206 -10.44 -7.36 17.69
N GLU A 207 -9.38 -6.63 17.35
CA GLU A 207 -8.16 -7.15 16.75
C GLU A 207 -7.42 -8.08 17.73
N LEU A 208 -7.37 -7.72 19.01
CA LEU A 208 -6.86 -8.56 20.10
C LEU A 208 -7.56 -9.91 20.16
N PHE A 209 -8.89 -9.91 20.00
CA PHE A 209 -9.67 -11.14 19.97
C PHE A 209 -9.30 -11.98 18.75
N GLN A 210 -9.22 -11.38 17.57
CA GLN A 210 -8.89 -12.07 16.33
C GLN A 210 -7.48 -12.69 16.37
N VAL A 211 -6.48 -11.97 16.87
CA VAL A 211 -5.10 -12.47 17.03
C VAL A 211 -5.08 -13.69 17.96
N TYR A 212 -5.73 -13.59 19.11
CA TYR A 212 -5.75 -14.68 20.07
C TYR A 212 -6.47 -15.92 19.54
N ILE A 213 -7.65 -15.74 18.92
CA ILE A 213 -8.39 -16.83 18.28
C ILE A 213 -7.54 -17.50 17.19
N SER A 214 -6.91 -16.72 16.31
CA SER A 214 -6.04 -17.26 15.25
C SER A 214 -4.93 -18.13 15.83
N SER A 215 -4.28 -17.68 16.91
CA SER A 215 -3.27 -18.48 17.61
C SER A 215 -3.83 -19.80 18.17
N LEU A 216 -5.05 -19.80 18.71
CA LEU A 216 -5.71 -21.03 19.17
C LEU A 216 -6.01 -21.97 18.00
N LEU A 217 -6.46 -21.45 16.86
CA LEU A 217 -6.78 -22.26 15.67
C LEU A 217 -5.53 -22.88 15.05
N GLU A 218 -4.43 -22.13 14.94
CA GLU A 218 -3.13 -22.65 14.51
C GLU A 218 -2.63 -23.81 15.40
N LYS A 219 -2.83 -23.67 16.71
CA LYS A 219 -2.54 -24.71 17.72
C LYS A 219 -3.58 -25.84 17.73
N LYS A 220 -4.65 -25.72 16.93
CA LYS A 220 -5.80 -26.64 16.88
C LYS A 220 -6.54 -26.79 18.21
N GLU A 221 -6.50 -25.75 19.04
CA GLU A 221 -7.21 -25.66 20.31
C GLU A 221 -8.67 -25.22 20.12
N PHE A 222 -9.38 -25.90 19.23
CA PHE A 222 -10.74 -25.55 18.81
C PHE A 222 -11.72 -25.46 19.98
N GLU A 223 -11.59 -26.34 20.98
CA GLU A 223 -12.45 -26.33 22.17
C GLU A 223 -12.30 -25.05 22.99
N LYS A 224 -11.07 -24.53 23.13
CA LYS A 224 -10.82 -23.27 23.83
C LYS A 224 -11.33 -22.09 23.00
N ALA A 225 -11.09 -22.10 21.69
CA ALA A 225 -11.58 -21.06 20.79
C ALA A 225 -13.12 -20.97 20.85
N ILE A 226 -13.82 -22.10 20.67
CA ILE A 226 -15.29 -22.16 20.74
C ILE A 226 -15.80 -21.63 22.09
N LYS A 227 -15.21 -22.10 23.20
CA LYS A 227 -15.62 -21.67 24.54
C LYS A 227 -15.51 -20.16 24.71
N LEU A 228 -14.43 -19.55 24.23
CA LEU A 228 -14.24 -18.11 24.33
C LEU A 228 -15.27 -17.35 23.49
N HIS A 229 -15.53 -17.77 22.26
CA HIS A 229 -16.58 -17.18 21.42
C HIS A 229 -17.95 -17.26 22.11
N GLU A 230 -18.31 -18.42 22.66
CA GLU A 230 -19.57 -18.61 23.39
C GLU A 230 -19.66 -17.72 24.64
N GLU A 231 -18.56 -17.49 25.33
CA GLU A 231 -18.51 -16.56 26.47
C GLU A 231 -18.68 -15.10 26.00
N CYS A 232 -18.02 -14.70 24.93
CA CYS A 232 -18.18 -13.36 24.34
C CYS A 232 -19.61 -13.13 23.85
N LEU A 233 -20.27 -14.11 23.22
CA LEU A 233 -21.68 -13.99 22.77
C LEU A 233 -22.69 -13.87 23.93
N LYS A 234 -22.33 -14.27 25.16
CA LYS A 234 -23.17 -14.00 26.34
C LYS A 234 -23.19 -12.52 26.71
N VAL A 235 -22.15 -11.77 26.33
CA VAL A 235 -21.99 -10.34 26.60
C VAL A 235 -22.43 -9.51 25.38
N ALA A 236 -21.92 -9.85 24.20
CA ALA A 236 -22.23 -9.24 22.92
C ALA A 236 -23.22 -10.11 22.14
N VAL A 237 -24.49 -10.06 22.53
CA VAL A 237 -25.54 -10.90 21.93
C VAL A 237 -25.77 -10.53 20.47
N ASP A 238 -25.86 -11.56 19.61
CA ASP A 238 -26.11 -11.44 18.17
C ASP A 238 -25.03 -10.59 17.44
N PHE A 239 -23.76 -10.73 17.85
CA PHE A 239 -22.62 -10.05 17.22
C PHE A 239 -22.10 -10.84 16.00
N PRO A 240 -22.32 -10.36 14.75
CA PRO A 240 -22.07 -11.16 13.55
C PRO A 240 -20.63 -11.66 13.38
N PRO A 241 -19.56 -10.86 13.66
CA PRO A 241 -18.18 -11.32 13.54
C PRO A 241 -17.88 -12.61 14.30
N ILE A 242 -18.34 -12.69 15.57
CA ILE A 242 -18.10 -13.86 16.42
C ILE A 242 -18.94 -15.06 15.95
N GLU A 243 -20.17 -14.85 15.49
CA GLU A 243 -21.01 -15.92 14.93
C GLU A 243 -20.40 -16.48 13.63
N LEU A 244 -19.86 -15.65 12.73
CA LEU A 244 -19.20 -16.13 11.52
C LEU A 244 -17.92 -16.90 11.84
N SER A 245 -17.09 -16.40 12.77
CA SER A 245 -15.88 -17.09 13.20
C SER A 245 -16.19 -18.48 13.76
N LEU A 246 -17.25 -18.62 14.58
CA LEU A 246 -17.74 -19.93 15.02
C LEU A 246 -18.15 -20.83 13.84
N ALA A 247 -18.85 -20.29 12.85
CA ALA A 247 -19.24 -21.06 11.66
C ALA A 247 -18.01 -21.62 10.92
N THR A 248 -16.96 -20.82 10.74
CA THR A 248 -15.70 -21.26 10.13
C THR A 248 -15.03 -22.37 10.94
N ILE A 249 -14.94 -22.21 12.27
CA ILE A 249 -14.37 -23.24 13.15
C ILE A 249 -15.17 -24.55 13.05
N TYR A 250 -16.50 -24.48 13.03
CA TYR A 250 -17.33 -25.68 12.89
C TYR A 250 -17.24 -26.33 11.51
N ASP A 251 -16.96 -25.55 10.46
CA ASP A 251 -16.73 -26.07 9.11
C ASP A 251 -15.44 -26.90 9.07
N GLU A 252 -14.36 -26.38 9.67
CA GLU A 252 -13.10 -27.13 9.83
C GLU A 252 -13.28 -28.43 10.61
N LEU A 253 -14.17 -28.43 11.60
CA LEU A 253 -14.53 -29.62 12.38
C LEU A 253 -15.53 -30.55 11.66
N GLY A 254 -16.03 -30.17 10.48
CA GLY A 254 -17.01 -30.93 9.70
C GLY A 254 -18.41 -30.97 10.32
N GLN A 255 -18.72 -30.04 11.23
CA GLN A 255 -19.98 -29.98 11.98
C GLN A 255 -21.03 -29.14 11.24
N LYS A 256 -21.47 -29.64 10.08
CA LYS A 256 -22.32 -28.92 9.11
C LYS A 256 -23.55 -28.22 9.71
N GLU A 257 -24.25 -28.89 10.62
CA GLU A 257 -25.45 -28.33 11.26
C GLU A 257 -25.14 -27.07 12.07
N LEU A 258 -23.99 -27.03 12.74
CA LEU A 258 -23.55 -25.88 13.51
C LEU A 258 -23.06 -24.74 12.60
N VAL A 259 -22.40 -25.07 11.47
CA VAL A 259 -22.05 -24.06 10.46
C VAL A 259 -23.29 -23.29 10.03
N VAL A 260 -24.34 -24.02 9.60
CA VAL A 260 -25.59 -23.40 9.15
C VAL A 260 -26.24 -22.58 10.28
N TYR A 261 -26.29 -23.13 11.49
CA TYR A 261 -26.85 -22.44 12.66
C TYR A 261 -26.16 -21.08 12.91
N HIS A 262 -24.83 -21.07 12.94
CA HIS A 262 -24.05 -19.87 13.23
C HIS A 262 -24.08 -18.87 12.06
N CYS A 263 -24.09 -19.34 10.81
CA CYS A 263 -24.35 -18.47 9.65
C CYS A 263 -25.72 -17.78 9.71
N GLU A 264 -26.79 -18.49 10.09
CA GLU A 264 -28.12 -17.89 10.25
C GLU A 264 -28.15 -16.86 11.39
N LYS A 265 -27.42 -17.11 12.48
CA LYS A 265 -27.28 -16.14 13.57
C LYS A 265 -26.51 -14.90 13.12
N ALA A 266 -25.43 -15.06 12.38
CA ALA A 266 -24.68 -13.95 11.81
C ALA A 266 -25.56 -13.09 10.90
N GLU A 267 -26.28 -13.69 9.94
CA GLU A 267 -27.22 -12.98 9.05
C GLU A 267 -28.23 -12.14 9.85
N LYS A 268 -28.85 -12.75 10.88
CA LYS A 268 -29.83 -12.08 11.72
C LYS A 268 -29.21 -10.91 12.51
N GLY A 269 -28.00 -11.08 13.03
CA GLY A 269 -27.28 -9.99 13.69
C GLY A 269 -27.02 -8.82 12.73
N MET A 270 -26.65 -9.12 11.48
CA MET A 270 -26.41 -8.10 10.46
C MET A 270 -27.68 -7.32 10.10
N GLU A 271 -28.86 -7.95 10.12
CA GLU A 271 -30.14 -7.26 9.90
C GLU A 271 -30.41 -6.16 10.94
N ASN A 272 -29.81 -6.23 12.12
CA ASN A 272 -30.00 -5.26 13.19
C ASN A 272 -29.01 -4.08 13.15
N LEU A 273 -28.01 -4.12 12.26
CA LEU A 273 -27.01 -3.06 12.16
C LEU A 273 -27.57 -1.78 11.48
N PRO A 274 -26.99 -0.60 11.77
CA PRO A 274 -27.26 0.64 11.05
C PRO A 274 -27.10 0.50 9.53
N LEU A 275 -27.83 1.30 8.76
CA LEU A 275 -27.82 1.20 7.29
C LEU A 275 -26.47 1.61 6.70
N GLU A 276 -25.79 2.55 7.36
CA GLU A 276 -24.46 3.02 7.00
C GLU A 276 -23.44 1.88 7.04
N ILE A 277 -23.54 1.01 8.05
CA ILE A 277 -22.64 -0.15 8.22
C ILE A 277 -23.00 -1.27 7.24
N LYS A 278 -24.30 -1.50 6.97
CA LYS A 278 -24.76 -2.61 6.11
C LYS A 278 -24.26 -2.58 4.67
N ASN A 279 -23.84 -1.40 4.20
CA ASN A 279 -23.44 -1.14 2.81
C ASN A 279 -21.92 -0.97 2.65
N THR A 280 -21.12 -1.13 3.71
CA THR A 280 -19.67 -1.13 3.58
C THR A 280 -19.20 -2.36 2.80
N GLU A 281 -18.05 -2.24 2.12
CA GLU A 281 -17.46 -3.35 1.37
C GLU A 281 -17.16 -4.56 2.26
N GLU A 282 -16.66 -4.30 3.47
CA GLU A 282 -16.42 -5.32 4.49
C GLU A 282 -17.69 -6.14 4.78
N MET A 283 -18.84 -5.48 4.92
CA MET A 283 -20.12 -6.14 5.19
C MET A 283 -20.70 -6.85 3.97
N ILE A 284 -20.31 -6.46 2.75
CA ILE A 284 -20.61 -7.20 1.52
C ILE A 284 -19.76 -8.46 1.46
N SER A 285 -18.46 -8.37 1.73
CA SER A 285 -17.55 -9.51 1.84
C SER A 285 -18.02 -10.52 2.87
N PHE A 286 -18.42 -10.04 4.06
CA PHE A 286 -18.95 -10.85 5.14
C PHE A 286 -20.19 -11.67 4.72
N LYS A 287 -21.11 -11.09 3.95
CA LYS A 287 -22.27 -11.80 3.38
C LYS A 287 -21.84 -12.87 2.38
N ASN A 288 -20.81 -12.62 1.58
CA ASN A 288 -20.31 -13.59 0.60
C ASN A 288 -19.75 -14.83 1.31
N VAL A 289 -18.97 -14.65 2.38
CA VAL A 289 -18.43 -15.77 3.18
C VAL A 289 -19.56 -16.62 3.76
N ILE A 290 -20.59 -15.99 4.34
CA ILE A 290 -21.79 -16.69 4.84
C ILE A 290 -22.45 -17.52 3.73
N LEU A 291 -22.62 -16.95 2.53
CA LEU A 291 -23.23 -17.64 1.40
C LEU A 291 -22.40 -18.83 0.94
N GLU A 292 -21.08 -18.73 0.95
CA GLU A 292 -20.18 -19.82 0.59
C GLU A 292 -20.21 -20.96 1.60
N LEU A 293 -20.08 -20.64 2.90
CA LEU A 293 -20.17 -21.62 3.99
C LEU A 293 -21.50 -22.37 4.00
N LYS A 294 -22.61 -21.67 3.75
CA LYS A 294 -23.93 -22.34 3.62
C LYS A 294 -23.99 -23.24 2.40
N LYS A 295 -23.45 -22.82 1.25
CA LYS A 295 -23.45 -23.65 0.02
C LYS A 295 -22.63 -24.93 0.16
N SER A 296 -21.50 -24.90 0.87
CA SER A 296 -20.66 -26.10 1.09
C SER A 296 -21.24 -27.07 2.14
N ASN A 297 -22.19 -26.61 2.94
CA ASN A 297 -22.74 -27.34 4.08
C ASN A 297 -24.23 -27.74 3.98
N LEU A 298 -24.92 -27.35 2.91
CA LEU A 298 -26.25 -27.85 2.52
C LEU A 298 -26.16 -29.15 1.70
#